data_AF-A0A496XA37-F1
#
_entry.id   AF-A0A496XA37-F1
#
_cell.length_a   1.000
_cell.length_b   1.000
_cell.length_c   1.000
_cell.angle_alpha   90.00
_cell.angle_beta   90.00
_cell.angle_gamma   90.00
#
_symmetry.space_group_name_H-M   'P 1'
#
loop_
_entity.id
_entity.type
_entity.pdbx_description
1 polymer ?
#
loop_
_entity_poly.entity_id
_entity_poly.type
_entity_poly.pdbx_seq_one_letter_code
_entity_poly.pdbx_strand_id
1 'polypeptide(L)'
;MISNVIAAEMTPAVTYLKGEYALWRYKIPYFSTVLPMKFVADKFSLVDDIQGAESIEWSIGELFQRDISWDRIDKELVKYLKNENRPQFFNALTVALLPVTGAGLADSYKEDEIYEGLNDQTLEDPLQIGGVQIQPFKNSEGSAGRIRWDVNKTIAVAVDGQHRLAAMKRLSSQVDAERLSMSSVPIIFLLPDERAGYIEPPQPDGHRSVITSLRRVFIDLNKHARKVSRARNILLDDLDIPSVCIKTLIGEKLSAQTEEGRLPLSVVDWVSEKNKFESGPFITTILTLHDLVVEILDSNGNFEPSREDAPEISKWLVDKFSVNEEELAELMDRVKRCYFQEIPLTFQPSEVALLQKRFEEKWAPNIVKIFTDVLPYKKIIDYGAKNGLHNPEFVNLYIAEEVIRGDYGADKASKIKANIKLHDETWMYEQNYLAHLNRIDDEYKDGSWAFKVVFQKALFFSYSGLWAQSDEFVEEGLGDEEKLTQFTDLWIEAINSLFESGLGLVETKITGNDFLWAGIGLSAEGNIEYTKVAARRVSDWLNVWVSMYWMSSVPTYKLLLASQEGGIYDICRNSMNQSGISKLVRARDNEGLEADAFEEEVKQQTKLRYEKMRREINKD
;
A
#
# COMPACT_ATOMS: atom_id res chain seq x y z
N MET A 1 52.62 -7.14 -14.63
CA MET A 1 51.52 -6.82 -13.69
C MET A 1 51.46 -7.95 -12.69
N ILE A 2 51.87 -7.71 -11.45
CA ILE A 2 51.76 -8.69 -10.36
C ILE A 2 50.30 -8.62 -9.92
N SER A 3 49.48 -9.59 -10.31
CA SER A 3 48.17 -9.78 -9.73
C SER A 3 48.38 -10.14 -8.26
N ASN A 4 48.02 -9.24 -7.35
CA ASN A 4 47.88 -9.57 -5.94
C ASN A 4 46.77 -10.63 -5.83
N VAL A 5 47.15 -11.90 -5.86
CA VAL A 5 46.28 -13.00 -5.45
C VAL A 5 46.14 -12.85 -3.94
N ILE A 6 45.08 -12.17 -3.52
CA ILE A 6 44.66 -12.14 -2.12
C ILE A 6 44.39 -13.60 -1.75
N ALA A 7 45.12 -14.13 -0.77
CA ALA A 7 44.88 -15.49 -0.28
C ALA A 7 43.42 -15.60 0.20
N ALA A 8 42.75 -16.69 -0.19
CA ALA A 8 41.34 -16.90 0.16
C ALA A 8 41.15 -16.90 1.69
N GLU A 9 40.27 -16.05 2.20
CA GLU A 9 39.95 -15.98 3.62
C GLU A 9 38.66 -16.78 3.86
N MET A 10 38.82 -18.09 4.04
CA MET A 10 37.69 -18.99 4.27
C MET A 10 37.14 -18.85 5.68
N THR A 11 35.82 -18.89 5.82
CA THR A 11 35.18 -19.07 7.12
C THR A 11 35.52 -20.45 7.73
N PRO A 12 35.45 -20.58 9.07
CA PRO A 12 35.45 -21.87 9.73
C PRO A 12 34.40 -22.82 9.12
N ALA A 13 34.76 -24.09 8.95
CA ALA A 13 33.87 -25.10 8.41
C ALA A 13 32.76 -25.49 9.41
N VAL A 14 31.51 -25.25 9.03
CA VAL A 14 30.34 -25.51 9.88
C VAL A 14 29.61 -26.76 9.39
N THR A 15 29.08 -27.56 10.31
CA THR A 15 28.32 -28.76 9.96
C THR A 15 26.93 -28.37 9.46
N TYR A 16 26.48 -28.99 8.37
CA TYR A 16 25.12 -28.79 7.85
C TYR A 16 24.31 -30.09 7.83
N LEU A 17 22.99 -29.93 7.83
CA LEU A 17 22.00 -30.89 7.37
C LEU A 17 21.31 -30.33 6.12
N LYS A 18 21.32 -31.08 5.02
CA LYS A 18 20.70 -30.70 3.76
C LYS A 18 19.25 -31.15 3.75
N GLY A 19 18.36 -30.25 3.36
CA GLY A 19 16.99 -30.57 2.98
C GLY A 19 16.65 -29.94 1.64
N GLU A 20 15.49 -30.28 1.09
CA GLU A 20 14.98 -29.64 -0.12
C GLU A 20 13.46 -29.49 -0.07
N TYR A 21 12.97 -28.37 -0.60
CA TYR A 21 11.56 -28.20 -0.94
C TYR A 21 11.36 -28.61 -2.40
N ALA A 22 10.75 -29.78 -2.61
CA ALA A 22 10.54 -30.37 -3.93
C ALA A 22 9.10 -30.87 -4.10
N LEU A 23 8.11 -30.06 -3.70
CA LEU A 23 6.68 -30.43 -3.75
C LEU A 23 6.11 -30.48 -5.17
N TRP A 24 6.71 -29.75 -6.13
CA TRP A 24 6.20 -29.61 -7.49
C TRP A 24 7.36 -29.67 -8.51
N ARG A 25 7.29 -28.90 -9.60
CA ARG A 25 8.30 -28.88 -10.67
C ARG A 25 9.62 -28.18 -10.31
N TYR A 26 9.66 -27.51 -9.15
CA TYR A 26 10.78 -26.70 -8.70
C TYR A 26 11.42 -27.31 -7.45
N LYS A 27 12.73 -27.11 -7.31
CA LYS A 27 13.52 -27.66 -6.21
C LYS A 27 14.34 -26.56 -5.56
N ILE A 28 14.11 -26.32 -4.27
CA ILE A 28 14.88 -25.35 -3.50
C ILE A 28 15.64 -26.12 -2.40
N PRO A 29 16.93 -26.43 -2.61
CA PRO A 29 17.78 -27.02 -1.58
C PRO A 29 18.11 -25.98 -0.51
N TYR A 30 18.21 -26.43 0.73
CA TYR A 30 18.65 -25.61 1.86
C TYR A 30 19.61 -26.39 2.76
N PHE A 31 20.48 -25.67 3.46
CA PHE A 31 21.46 -26.24 4.38
C PHE A 31 21.22 -25.67 5.78
N SER A 32 20.70 -26.49 6.69
CA SER A 32 20.44 -26.10 8.07
C SER A 32 21.67 -26.32 8.95
N THR A 33 21.98 -25.37 9.81
CA THR A 33 23.06 -25.45 10.79
C THR A 33 22.71 -24.66 12.06
N VAL A 34 23.58 -24.72 13.06
CA VAL A 34 23.47 -23.96 14.31
C VAL A 34 24.79 -23.23 14.52
N LEU A 35 24.74 -21.90 14.61
CA LEU A 35 25.93 -21.05 14.71
C LEU A 35 25.92 -20.20 15.97
N PRO A 36 27.07 -19.93 16.60
CA PRO A 36 27.17 -18.99 17.71
C PRO A 36 26.66 -17.60 17.31
N MET A 37 25.92 -16.92 18.20
CA MET A 37 25.39 -15.57 17.94
C MET A 37 26.50 -14.58 17.55
N LYS A 38 27.68 -14.72 18.17
CA LYS A 38 28.86 -13.91 17.82
C LYS A 38 29.27 -14.09 16.35
N PHE A 39 29.35 -15.34 15.88
CA PHE A 39 29.70 -15.64 14.49
C PHE A 39 28.68 -15.02 13.53
N VAL A 40 27.39 -15.16 13.84
CA VAL A 40 26.28 -14.60 13.05
C VAL A 40 26.37 -13.07 12.97
N ALA A 41 26.60 -12.39 14.10
CA ALA A 41 26.71 -10.93 14.14
C ALA A 41 27.93 -10.41 13.35
N ASP A 42 29.06 -11.12 13.43
CA ASP A 42 30.34 -10.71 12.82
C ASP A 42 30.40 -11.01 11.31
N LYS A 43 29.78 -12.11 10.84
CA LYS A 43 29.96 -12.62 9.47
C LYS A 43 28.76 -12.45 8.55
N PHE A 44 27.56 -12.15 9.08
CA PHE A 44 26.37 -11.94 8.23
C PHE A 44 26.11 -10.46 8.02
N SER A 45 25.57 -10.12 6.86
CA SER A 45 25.23 -8.76 6.46
C SER A 45 23.72 -8.58 6.36
N LEU A 46 23.26 -7.38 6.69
CA LEU A 46 21.92 -6.94 6.33
C LEU A 46 21.91 -6.60 4.84
N VAL A 47 20.73 -6.62 4.22
CA VAL A 47 20.58 -6.20 2.82
C VAL A 47 21.01 -4.74 2.63
N ASP A 48 20.80 -3.90 3.66
CA ASP A 48 21.22 -2.49 3.66
C ASP A 48 22.73 -2.27 3.74
N ASP A 49 23.49 -3.27 4.18
CA ASP A 49 24.95 -3.19 4.31
C ASP A 49 25.66 -3.42 2.95
N ILE A 50 24.92 -3.74 1.88
CA ILE A 50 25.47 -4.10 0.56
C ILE A 50 25.78 -2.82 -0.24
N GLN A 51 27.07 -2.57 -0.50
CA GLN A 51 27.51 -1.50 -1.38
C GLN A 51 27.00 -1.71 -2.82
N GLY A 52 26.46 -0.66 -3.45
CA GLY A 52 25.80 -0.76 -4.77
C GLY A 52 24.34 -1.20 -4.73
N ALA A 53 23.75 -1.39 -3.53
CA ALA A 53 22.31 -1.59 -3.40
C ALA A 53 21.48 -0.40 -3.90
N GLU A 54 22.07 0.78 -4.11
CA GLU A 54 21.38 1.97 -4.64
C GLU A 54 21.30 1.98 -6.17
N SER A 55 22.15 1.22 -6.87
CA SER A 55 22.20 1.13 -8.34
C SER A 55 21.36 -0.02 -8.90
N ILE A 56 20.70 -0.80 -8.04
CA ILE A 56 19.76 -1.84 -8.45
C ILE A 56 18.42 -1.16 -8.68
N GLU A 57 17.82 -1.33 -9.86
CA GLU A 57 16.47 -0.82 -10.11
C GLU A 57 15.47 -1.56 -9.20
N TRP A 58 14.90 -0.80 -8.27
CA TRP A 58 13.93 -1.29 -7.31
C TRP A 58 12.53 -0.81 -7.67
N SER A 59 11.59 -1.74 -7.65
CA SER A 59 10.16 -1.45 -7.57
C SER A 59 9.80 -0.92 -6.17
N ILE A 60 8.67 -0.20 -6.09
CA ILE A 60 8.11 0.35 -4.86
C ILE A 60 8.02 -0.69 -3.74
N GLY A 61 7.64 -1.92 -4.07
CA GLY A 61 7.52 -3.01 -3.09
C GLY A 61 8.86 -3.41 -2.44
N GLU A 62 9.96 -3.25 -3.17
CA GLU A 62 11.32 -3.59 -2.76
C GLU A 62 11.96 -2.50 -1.90
N LEU A 63 11.64 -1.22 -2.17
CA LEU A 63 12.02 -0.08 -1.31
C LEU A 63 11.42 -0.21 0.10
N PHE A 64 10.20 -0.73 0.20
CA PHE A 64 9.50 -0.85 1.47
C PHE A 64 10.01 -2.00 2.35
N GLN A 65 10.36 -3.15 1.77
CA GLN A 65 10.78 -4.33 2.55
C GLN A 65 12.17 -4.16 3.22
N ARG A 66 12.86 -3.04 2.99
CA ARG A 66 14.14 -2.65 3.61
C ARG A 66 14.01 -1.92 4.95
N ASP A 67 12.82 -1.47 5.36
CA ASP A 67 12.67 -0.70 6.61
C ASP A 67 12.81 -1.59 7.86
N ILE A 68 14.04 -1.78 8.31
CA ILE A 68 14.35 -2.32 9.63
C ILE A 68 13.81 -1.33 10.68
N SER A 69 12.75 -1.72 11.39
CA SER A 69 12.26 -0.96 12.54
C SER A 69 13.28 -1.03 13.69
N TRP A 70 14.20 -0.07 13.72
CA TRP A 70 15.17 0.09 14.79
C TRP A 70 14.51 0.36 16.15
N ASP A 71 13.36 1.06 16.16
CA ASP A 71 12.56 1.29 17.36
C ASP A 71 12.12 -0.03 18.01
N ARG A 72 11.62 -0.97 17.19
CA ARG A 72 11.25 -2.31 17.62
C ARG A 72 12.47 -3.11 18.12
N ILE A 73 13.60 -2.96 17.44
CA ILE A 73 14.83 -3.63 17.86
C ILE A 73 15.25 -3.16 19.26
N ASP A 74 15.28 -1.87 19.49
CA ASP A 74 15.78 -1.30 20.74
C ASP A 74 14.80 -1.47 21.90
N LYS A 75 13.51 -1.20 21.67
CA LYS A 75 12.49 -1.21 22.72
C LYS A 75 11.97 -2.60 23.05
N GLU A 76 11.93 -3.50 22.07
CA GLU A 76 11.36 -4.84 22.23
C GLU A 76 12.43 -5.94 22.19
N LEU A 77 13.16 -6.08 21.07
CA LEU A 77 13.98 -7.27 20.84
C LEU A 77 15.26 -7.30 21.67
N VAL A 78 16.02 -6.21 21.72
CA VAL A 78 17.22 -6.10 22.57
C VAL A 78 16.82 -6.17 24.04
N LYS A 79 15.72 -5.53 24.43
CA LYS A 79 15.18 -5.61 25.81
C LYS A 79 14.75 -7.03 26.17
N TYR A 80 14.12 -7.77 25.24
CA TYR A 80 13.76 -9.17 25.39
C TYR A 80 14.99 -10.06 25.59
N LEU A 81 16.03 -9.88 24.76
CA LEU A 81 17.30 -10.63 24.86
C LEU A 81 18.13 -10.29 26.11
N LYS A 82 17.94 -9.11 26.70
CA LYS A 82 18.57 -8.75 27.98
C LYS A 82 17.76 -9.20 29.19
N ASN A 83 16.54 -9.73 29.01
CA ASN A 83 15.67 -10.06 30.12
C ASN A 83 16.04 -11.43 30.72
N GLU A 84 16.71 -11.42 31.87
CA GLU A 84 17.14 -12.63 32.58
C GLU A 84 15.96 -13.43 33.19
N ASN A 85 14.78 -12.82 33.29
CA ASN A 85 13.60 -13.41 33.94
C ASN A 85 12.58 -13.99 32.95
N ARG A 86 12.93 -14.13 31.66
CA ARG A 86 12.06 -14.73 30.63
C ARG A 86 12.84 -15.69 29.74
N PRO A 87 12.22 -16.80 29.29
CA PRO A 87 12.86 -17.66 28.30
C PRO A 87 13.10 -16.90 26.99
N GLN A 88 14.33 -16.96 26.52
CA GLN A 88 14.79 -16.29 25.30
C GLN A 88 14.92 -17.33 24.18
N PHE A 89 14.22 -17.13 23.08
CA PHE A 89 14.28 -18.02 21.92
C PHE A 89 14.14 -17.23 20.62
N PHE A 90 15.01 -17.53 19.66
CA PHE A 90 14.88 -17.06 18.28
C PHE A 90 14.66 -18.22 17.33
N ASN A 91 13.67 -18.07 16.46
CA ASN A 91 13.49 -18.97 15.34
C ASN A 91 14.63 -18.80 14.32
N ALA A 92 14.76 -19.73 13.38
CA ALA A 92 15.85 -19.77 12.41
C ALA A 92 15.95 -18.51 11.55
N LEU A 93 17.18 -18.13 11.21
CA LEU A 93 17.45 -17.10 10.19
C LEU A 93 17.60 -17.78 8.83
N THR A 94 16.98 -17.21 7.81
CA THR A 94 17.22 -17.64 6.43
C THR A 94 18.25 -16.72 5.80
N VAL A 95 19.35 -17.30 5.32
CA VAL A 95 20.54 -16.58 4.88
C VAL A 95 20.92 -17.06 3.49
N ALA A 96 21.07 -16.13 2.53
CA ALA A 96 21.58 -16.47 1.22
C ALA A 96 23.09 -16.24 1.15
N LEU A 97 23.80 -17.19 0.55
CA LEU A 97 25.20 -17.04 0.20
C LEU A 97 25.27 -16.51 -1.23
N LEU A 98 25.74 -15.28 -1.42
CA LEU A 98 25.70 -14.59 -2.71
C LEU A 98 27.10 -14.27 -3.22
N PRO A 99 27.35 -14.36 -4.54
CA PRO A 99 28.65 -14.04 -5.12
C PRO A 99 28.87 -12.52 -5.14
N VAL A 100 30.13 -12.10 -4.96
CA VAL A 100 30.56 -10.70 -4.92
C VAL A 100 31.52 -10.40 -6.08
N THR A 101 31.36 -9.23 -6.70
CA THR A 101 32.28 -8.69 -7.72
C THR A 101 32.66 -7.25 -7.39
N GLY A 102 33.92 -7.04 -7.01
CA GLY A 102 34.39 -5.70 -6.64
C GLY A 102 33.67 -5.21 -5.38
N ALA A 103 32.95 -4.08 -5.50
CA ALA A 103 32.19 -3.50 -4.39
C ALA A 103 30.71 -3.95 -4.34
N GLY A 104 30.22 -4.79 -5.26
CA GLY A 104 28.80 -5.16 -5.35
C GLY A 104 28.54 -6.66 -5.54
N LEU A 105 27.27 -7.04 -5.64
CA LEU A 105 26.84 -8.42 -5.93
C LEU A 105 27.12 -8.78 -7.39
N ALA A 106 27.43 -10.06 -7.63
CA ALA A 106 27.57 -10.61 -8.97
C ALA A 106 26.27 -11.31 -9.42
N ASP A 107 25.98 -11.28 -10.72
CA ASP A 107 24.80 -11.94 -11.29
C ASP A 107 24.90 -13.47 -11.34
N SER A 108 26.11 -14.01 -11.22
CA SER A 108 26.38 -15.46 -11.25
C SER A 108 27.62 -15.83 -10.43
N TYR A 109 27.69 -17.09 -10.03
CA TYR A 109 28.89 -17.67 -9.44
C TYR A 109 29.92 -17.89 -10.56
N LYS A 110 31.11 -17.28 -10.44
CA LYS A 110 32.21 -17.49 -11.40
C LYS A 110 32.68 -18.95 -11.38
N GLU A 111 33.29 -19.38 -12.49
CA GLU A 111 33.91 -20.71 -12.62
C GLU A 111 34.93 -20.97 -11.51
N ASP A 112 34.99 -22.24 -11.08
CA ASP A 112 35.52 -22.64 -9.78
C ASP A 112 37.04 -22.45 -9.66
N GLU A 113 37.46 -21.53 -8.79
CA GLU A 113 38.78 -21.63 -8.17
C GLU A 113 38.77 -22.82 -7.21
N ILE A 114 39.64 -23.79 -7.45
CA ILE A 114 39.71 -25.01 -6.64
C ILE A 114 40.42 -24.69 -5.34
N TYR A 115 39.66 -24.49 -4.26
CA TYR A 115 40.22 -24.48 -2.91
C TYR A 115 40.54 -25.90 -2.45
N GLU A 116 41.63 -26.07 -1.70
CA GLU A 116 41.93 -27.35 -1.06
C GLU A 116 40.76 -27.81 -0.17
N GLY A 117 40.48 -29.12 -0.22
CA GLY A 117 39.49 -29.76 0.63
C GLY A 117 39.84 -29.65 2.11
N LEU A 118 38.89 -29.97 2.99
CA LEU A 118 39.22 -30.16 4.40
C LEU A 118 39.92 -31.50 4.49
N ASN A 119 41.09 -31.54 5.14
CA ASN A 119 41.86 -32.78 5.26
C ASN A 119 41.27 -33.67 6.38
N ASP A 120 40.11 -34.27 6.09
CA ASP A 120 39.37 -35.17 6.98
C ASP A 120 38.96 -36.43 6.21
N GLN A 121 39.40 -37.59 6.69
CA GLN A 121 39.15 -38.87 6.03
C GLN A 121 37.66 -39.26 6.02
N THR A 122 36.82 -38.57 6.79
CA THR A 122 35.37 -38.78 6.85
C THR A 122 34.60 -37.97 5.81
N LEU A 123 35.25 -37.09 5.05
CA LEU A 123 34.62 -36.23 4.04
C LEU A 123 34.82 -36.77 2.62
N GLU A 124 33.84 -36.48 1.76
CA GLU A 124 33.89 -36.69 0.31
C GLU A 124 34.59 -35.50 -0.38
N ASP A 125 34.76 -35.61 -1.70
CA ASP A 125 35.37 -34.54 -2.50
C ASP A 125 34.55 -33.23 -2.40
N PRO A 126 35.21 -32.07 -2.32
CA PRO A 126 34.53 -30.79 -2.24
C PRO A 126 33.75 -30.45 -3.51
N LEU A 127 32.47 -30.12 -3.35
CA LEU A 127 31.70 -29.35 -4.31
C LEU A 127 32.03 -27.87 -4.13
N GLN A 128 32.54 -27.24 -5.18
CA GLN A 128 32.84 -25.81 -5.23
C GLN A 128 31.77 -25.09 -6.04
N ILE A 129 31.27 -23.97 -5.50
CA ILE A 129 30.30 -23.09 -6.15
C ILE A 129 30.80 -21.66 -5.95
N GLY A 130 31.66 -21.20 -6.85
CA GLY A 130 32.29 -19.88 -6.75
C GLY A 130 33.16 -19.75 -5.49
N GLY A 131 32.71 -18.95 -4.51
CA GLY A 131 33.40 -18.77 -3.23
C GLY A 131 32.95 -19.75 -2.13
N VAL A 132 31.99 -20.64 -2.41
CA VAL A 132 31.41 -21.57 -1.43
C VAL A 132 31.94 -22.99 -1.63
N GLN A 133 32.37 -23.63 -0.54
CA GLN A 133 32.80 -25.02 -0.52
C GLN A 133 31.85 -25.87 0.34
N ILE A 134 31.35 -26.95 -0.25
CA ILE A 134 30.48 -27.93 0.40
C ILE A 134 31.16 -29.31 0.33
N GLN A 135 31.37 -29.95 1.47
CA GLN A 135 31.95 -31.30 1.56
C GLN A 135 31.02 -32.22 2.34
N PRO A 136 30.34 -33.16 1.67
CA PRO A 136 29.54 -34.19 2.34
C PRO A 136 30.37 -35.09 3.24
N PHE A 137 29.75 -35.64 4.30
CA PHE A 137 30.33 -36.78 4.99
C PHE A 137 30.18 -38.05 4.15
N LYS A 138 31.18 -38.92 4.17
CA LYS A 138 31.10 -40.26 3.58
C LYS A 138 29.91 -41.01 4.15
N ASN A 139 29.17 -41.70 3.28
CA ASN A 139 27.95 -42.46 3.61
C ASN A 139 26.77 -41.60 4.06
N SER A 140 26.80 -40.27 3.88
CA SER A 140 25.65 -39.41 4.15
C SER A 140 24.74 -39.19 2.94
N GLU A 141 25.16 -39.64 1.74
CA GLU A 141 24.46 -39.37 0.48
C GLU A 141 24.23 -37.85 0.24
N GLY A 142 25.12 -37.00 0.77
CA GLY A 142 25.00 -35.54 0.67
C GLY A 142 24.04 -34.89 1.68
N SER A 143 23.34 -35.67 2.51
CA SER A 143 22.39 -35.17 3.50
C SER A 143 23.04 -34.43 4.68
N ALA A 144 24.33 -34.66 4.93
CA ALA A 144 25.09 -33.98 5.98
C ALA A 144 26.54 -33.76 5.55
N GLY A 145 27.17 -32.71 6.05
CA GLY A 145 28.55 -32.39 5.68
C GLY A 145 29.07 -31.12 6.33
N ARG A 146 30.11 -30.55 5.72
CA ARG A 146 30.73 -29.28 6.09
C ARG A 146 30.52 -28.24 4.99
N ILE A 147 30.18 -27.02 5.38
CA ILE A 147 30.09 -25.87 4.48
C ILE A 147 30.98 -24.74 5.00
N ARG A 148 31.67 -24.04 4.10
CA ARG A 148 32.43 -22.80 4.37
C ARG A 148 32.46 -21.94 3.11
N TRP A 149 32.78 -20.65 3.25
CA TRP A 149 32.85 -19.73 2.11
C TRP A 149 33.98 -18.71 2.27
N ASP A 150 34.48 -18.19 1.16
CA ASP A 150 35.46 -17.09 1.10
C ASP A 150 34.76 -15.75 1.33
N VAL A 151 35.12 -15.05 2.41
CA VAL A 151 34.47 -13.77 2.77
C VAL A 151 34.73 -12.66 1.75
N ASN A 152 35.74 -12.79 0.89
CA ASN A 152 36.04 -11.80 -0.15
C ASN A 152 35.26 -12.04 -1.45
N LYS A 153 34.69 -13.24 -1.63
CA LYS A 153 33.98 -13.64 -2.86
C LYS A 153 32.52 -14.00 -2.63
N THR A 154 32.14 -14.26 -1.38
CA THR A 154 30.78 -14.62 -1.00
C THR A 154 30.37 -13.87 0.24
N ILE A 155 29.20 -13.23 0.16
CA ILE A 155 28.56 -12.55 1.27
C ILE A 155 27.37 -13.37 1.77
N ALA A 156 27.23 -13.47 3.09
CA ALA A 156 26.11 -14.14 3.75
C ALA A 156 25.07 -13.09 4.14
N VAL A 157 23.95 -13.03 3.43
CA VAL A 157 22.93 -11.99 3.57
C VAL A 157 21.68 -12.56 4.22
N ALA A 158 21.18 -11.93 5.28
CA ALA A 158 19.92 -12.33 5.91
C ALA A 158 18.71 -11.92 5.03
N VAL A 159 18.01 -12.94 4.54
CA VAL A 159 16.82 -12.86 3.66
C VAL A 159 15.55 -12.84 4.49
N ASP A 160 15.50 -13.64 5.57
CA ASP A 160 14.48 -13.57 6.61
C ASP A 160 15.15 -13.48 7.99
N GLY A 161 14.53 -12.71 8.89
CA GLY A 161 15.04 -12.47 10.23
C GLY A 161 15.99 -11.28 10.35
N GLN A 162 15.90 -10.30 9.45
CA GLN A 162 16.72 -9.08 9.47
C GLN A 162 16.65 -8.32 10.80
N HIS A 163 15.46 -8.13 11.41
CA HIS A 163 15.38 -7.49 12.74
C HIS A 163 16.07 -8.31 13.83
N ARG A 164 16.09 -9.64 13.71
CA ARG A 164 16.78 -10.53 14.65
C ARG A 164 18.30 -10.40 14.47
N LEU A 165 18.79 -10.42 13.23
CA LEU A 165 20.21 -10.18 12.94
C LEU A 165 20.66 -8.80 13.42
N ALA A 166 19.87 -7.76 13.15
CA ALA A 166 20.14 -6.41 13.61
C ALA A 166 20.15 -6.31 15.14
N ALA A 167 19.22 -6.99 15.84
CA ALA A 167 19.25 -7.09 17.30
C ALA A 167 20.50 -7.80 17.82
N MET A 168 20.96 -8.87 17.16
CA MET A 168 22.19 -9.59 17.53
C MET A 168 23.44 -8.75 17.30
N LYS A 169 23.55 -8.05 16.16
CA LYS A 169 24.62 -7.08 15.88
C LYS A 169 24.64 -5.95 16.90
N ARG A 170 23.47 -5.46 17.32
CA ARG A 170 23.39 -4.42 18.34
C ARG A 170 23.77 -4.95 19.72
N LEU A 171 23.35 -6.18 20.06
CA LEU A 171 23.69 -6.83 21.31
C LEU A 171 25.19 -7.14 21.42
N SER A 172 25.88 -7.46 20.31
CA SER A 172 27.33 -7.72 20.30
C SER A 172 28.18 -6.53 20.71
N SER A 173 27.66 -5.31 20.54
CA SER A 173 28.30 -4.09 21.06
C SER A 173 28.03 -3.82 22.55
N GLN A 174 27.11 -4.56 23.18
CA GLN A 174 26.57 -4.26 24.52
C GLN A 174 26.72 -5.38 25.55
N VAL A 175 27.09 -6.59 25.12
CA VAL A 175 27.21 -7.79 25.95
C VAL A 175 28.57 -8.43 25.71
N ASP A 176 29.12 -9.05 26.75
CA ASP A 176 30.39 -9.78 26.69
C ASP A 176 30.41 -10.85 25.57
N ALA A 177 31.51 -10.88 24.81
CA ALA A 177 31.72 -11.76 23.67
C ALA A 177 31.68 -13.24 24.05
N GLU A 178 32.09 -13.60 25.28
CA GLU A 178 32.00 -14.98 25.77
C GLU A 178 30.54 -15.43 25.91
N ARG A 179 29.66 -14.57 26.46
CA ARG A 179 28.23 -14.89 26.62
C ARG A 179 27.51 -15.09 25.29
N LEU A 180 27.85 -14.29 24.28
CA LEU A 180 27.29 -14.43 22.93
C LEU A 180 27.82 -15.66 22.19
N SER A 181 29.00 -16.15 22.57
CA SER A 181 29.58 -17.36 21.98
C SER A 181 28.97 -18.64 22.57
N MET A 182 28.41 -18.57 23.78
CA MET A 182 27.70 -19.70 24.42
C MET A 182 26.26 -19.89 23.90
N SER A 183 25.70 -18.88 23.24
CA SER A 183 24.35 -18.94 22.66
C SER A 183 24.44 -19.19 21.16
N SER A 184 23.63 -20.13 20.66
CA SER A 184 23.62 -20.49 19.25
C SER A 184 22.23 -20.31 18.65
N VAL A 185 22.20 -19.94 17.37
CA VAL A 185 20.98 -19.67 16.61
C VAL A 185 20.88 -20.64 15.44
N PRO A 186 19.70 -21.22 15.18
CA PRO A 186 19.50 -22.02 13.99
C PRO A 186 19.57 -21.15 12.73
N ILE A 187 20.30 -21.61 11.72
CA ILE A 187 20.49 -20.93 10.43
C ILE A 187 20.06 -21.88 9.31
N ILE A 188 19.43 -21.32 8.29
CA ILE A 188 19.09 -21.98 7.03
C ILE A 188 19.81 -21.24 5.92
N PHE A 189 20.81 -21.87 5.32
CA PHE A 189 21.50 -21.33 4.15
C PHE A 189 20.78 -21.69 2.86
N LEU A 190 20.64 -20.71 1.98
CA LEU A 190 20.18 -20.85 0.61
C LEU A 190 21.34 -20.56 -0.34
N LEU A 191 21.48 -21.41 -1.35
CA LEU A 191 22.49 -21.29 -2.40
C LEU A 191 21.79 -21.42 -3.77
N PRO A 192 21.39 -20.30 -4.39
CA PRO A 192 20.66 -20.29 -5.67
C PRO A 192 21.58 -20.62 -6.86
N ASP A 193 22.05 -21.88 -6.94
CA ASP A 193 22.88 -22.40 -8.04
C ASP A 193 22.43 -23.83 -8.41
N GLU A 194 22.36 -24.12 -9.72
CA GLU A 194 21.92 -25.43 -10.22
C GLU A 194 22.81 -26.58 -9.73
N ARG A 195 24.12 -26.34 -9.53
CA ARG A 195 25.06 -27.33 -8.98
C ARG A 195 24.74 -27.72 -7.54
N ALA A 196 24.07 -26.84 -6.78
CA ALA A 196 23.57 -27.15 -5.45
C ALA A 196 22.25 -27.97 -5.48
N GLY A 197 21.64 -28.10 -6.66
CA GLY A 197 20.33 -28.72 -6.89
C GLY A 197 19.17 -27.71 -6.97
N TYR A 198 19.47 -26.41 -7.13
CA TYR A 198 18.45 -25.36 -7.21
C TYR A 198 17.80 -25.34 -8.60
N ILE A 199 16.47 -25.49 -8.65
CA ILE A 199 15.65 -25.50 -9.88
C ILE A 199 14.49 -24.52 -9.69
N GLU A 200 14.44 -23.49 -10.54
CA GLU A 200 13.46 -22.39 -10.45
C GLU A 200 12.50 -22.29 -11.66
N PRO A 201 11.41 -21.51 -11.56
CA PRO A 201 10.51 -21.24 -12.68
C PRO A 201 11.22 -20.50 -13.83
N PRO A 202 10.89 -20.80 -15.11
CA PRO A 202 11.43 -20.08 -16.25
C PRO A 202 11.11 -18.58 -16.15
N GLN A 203 12.09 -17.75 -16.53
CA GLN A 203 11.95 -16.29 -16.47
C GLN A 203 11.30 -15.75 -17.75
N PRO A 204 10.43 -14.72 -17.69
CA PRO A 204 9.75 -14.16 -18.86
C PRO A 204 10.69 -13.58 -19.94
N ASP A 205 11.88 -13.12 -19.52
CA ASP A 205 12.92 -12.49 -20.33
C ASP A 205 14.09 -13.43 -20.68
N GLY A 206 14.08 -14.67 -20.16
CA GLY A 206 15.13 -15.67 -20.38
C GLY A 206 16.47 -15.42 -19.67
N HIS A 207 16.63 -14.33 -18.92
CA HIS A 207 17.89 -13.95 -18.27
C HIS A 207 17.94 -14.42 -16.81
N ARG A 208 18.67 -15.51 -16.53
CA ARG A 208 18.85 -16.00 -15.14
C ARG A 208 19.97 -15.23 -14.42
N SER A 209 19.61 -14.45 -13.40
CA SER A 209 20.54 -13.87 -12.42
C SER A 209 20.25 -14.40 -11.02
N VAL A 210 21.31 -14.70 -10.25
CA VAL A 210 21.28 -15.07 -8.83
C VAL A 210 20.50 -14.06 -7.99
N ILE A 211 20.57 -12.78 -8.37
CA ILE A 211 19.87 -11.68 -7.69
C ILE A 211 18.36 -11.79 -7.89
N THR A 212 17.91 -12.13 -9.11
CA THR A 212 16.49 -12.32 -9.43
C THR A 212 15.91 -13.56 -8.72
N SER A 213 16.68 -14.65 -8.65
CA SER A 213 16.30 -15.86 -7.90
C SER A 213 16.14 -15.58 -6.41
N LEU A 214 17.08 -14.83 -5.81
CA LEU A 214 17.02 -14.41 -4.42
C LEU A 214 15.80 -13.53 -4.14
N ARG A 215 15.55 -12.55 -5.02
CA ARG A 215 14.43 -11.60 -4.92
C ARG A 215 13.09 -12.32 -4.81
N ARG A 216 12.85 -13.36 -5.61
CA ARG A 216 11.63 -14.17 -5.54
C ARG A 216 11.50 -14.90 -4.21
N VAL A 217 12.55 -15.59 -3.78
CA VAL A 217 12.53 -16.29 -2.48
C VAL A 217 12.33 -15.30 -1.31
N PHE A 218 12.88 -14.09 -1.40
CA PHE A 218 12.68 -13.02 -0.44
C PHE A 218 11.23 -12.53 -0.40
N ILE A 219 10.61 -12.30 -1.56
CA ILE A 219 9.20 -11.92 -1.68
C ILE A 219 8.30 -13.02 -1.12
N ASP A 220 8.54 -14.28 -1.51
CA ASP A 220 7.72 -15.42 -1.11
C ASP A 220 7.82 -15.71 0.39
N LEU A 221 9.01 -15.63 0.98
CA LEU A 221 9.20 -15.81 2.43
C LEU A 221 8.55 -14.68 3.25
N ASN A 222 8.64 -13.44 2.78
CA ASN A 222 8.11 -12.29 3.51
C ASN A 222 6.61 -12.07 3.29
N LYS A 223 6.01 -12.52 2.18
CA LYS A 223 4.54 -12.50 1.97
C LYS A 223 3.79 -13.29 3.05
N HIS A 224 4.47 -14.22 3.74
CA HIS A 224 3.86 -15.11 4.74
C HIS A 224 4.28 -14.87 6.20
N ALA A 225 5.28 -14.02 6.51
CA ALA A 225 5.79 -13.83 7.88
C ALA A 225 5.70 -12.37 8.39
N ARG A 226 4.85 -12.16 9.41
CA ARG A 226 4.37 -10.90 10.06
C ARG A 226 3.32 -10.13 9.26
N LYS A 227 2.32 -9.60 9.98
CA LYS A 227 1.28 -8.69 9.46
C LYS A 227 1.95 -7.44 8.89
N VAL A 228 2.25 -7.50 7.61
CA VAL A 228 2.38 -6.35 6.73
C VAL A 228 1.13 -5.47 6.95
N SER A 229 1.32 -4.15 7.04
CA SER A 229 0.19 -3.23 7.21
C SER A 229 -0.83 -3.45 6.09
N ARG A 230 -2.12 -3.27 6.37
CA ARG A 230 -3.18 -3.57 5.37
C ARG A 230 -2.94 -2.79 4.06
N ALA A 231 -2.58 -1.51 4.15
CA ALA A 231 -2.26 -0.68 2.98
C ALA A 231 -1.09 -1.25 2.16
N ARG A 232 -0.09 -1.81 2.84
CA ARG A 232 1.08 -2.40 2.20
C ARG A 232 0.81 -3.77 1.61
N ASN A 233 -0.07 -4.58 2.21
CA ASN A 233 -0.54 -5.82 1.58
C ASN A 233 -1.25 -5.51 0.26
N ILE A 234 -2.12 -4.49 0.26
CA ILE A 234 -2.84 -4.05 -0.94
C ILE A 234 -1.88 -3.61 -2.04
N LEU A 235 -0.84 -2.83 -1.71
CA LEU A 235 0.14 -2.40 -2.72
C LEU A 235 1.06 -3.53 -3.21
N LEU A 236 1.23 -4.61 -2.44
CA LEU A 236 2.11 -5.73 -2.76
C LEU A 236 1.40 -6.93 -3.38
N ASP A 237 0.07 -6.99 -3.33
CA ASP A 237 -0.65 -8.16 -3.84
C ASP A 237 -0.86 -8.05 -5.35
N ASP A 238 -0.17 -8.91 -6.09
CA ASP A 238 -0.25 -9.02 -7.55
C ASP A 238 -1.29 -10.06 -8.01
N LEU A 239 -1.97 -10.72 -7.08
CA LEU A 239 -2.98 -11.74 -7.38
C LEU A 239 -4.39 -11.33 -6.94
N ASP A 240 -4.50 -10.39 -5.99
CA ASP A 240 -5.78 -9.85 -5.57
C ASP A 240 -6.29 -8.79 -6.56
N ILE A 241 -7.46 -9.05 -7.16
CA ILE A 241 -8.01 -8.22 -8.24
C ILE A 241 -8.23 -6.76 -7.79
N PRO A 242 -8.89 -6.49 -6.65
CA PRO A 242 -8.99 -5.12 -6.13
C PRO A 242 -7.63 -4.45 -5.93
N SER A 243 -6.65 -5.17 -5.37
CA SER A 243 -5.30 -4.67 -5.15
C SER A 243 -4.58 -4.25 -6.43
N VAL A 244 -4.62 -5.06 -7.49
CA VAL A 244 -4.01 -4.69 -8.78
C VAL A 244 -4.75 -3.55 -9.48
N CYS A 245 -6.08 -3.47 -9.33
CA CYS A 245 -6.89 -2.39 -9.88
C CYS A 245 -6.57 -1.03 -9.24
N ILE A 246 -6.24 -0.99 -7.94
CA ILE A 246 -5.86 0.27 -7.27
C ILE A 246 -4.55 0.84 -7.85
N LYS A 247 -3.62 -0.03 -8.26
CA LYS A 247 -2.33 0.40 -8.83
C LYS A 247 -2.51 1.20 -10.13
N THR A 248 -3.63 1.02 -10.84
CA THR A 248 -3.94 1.80 -12.05
C THR A 248 -4.50 3.18 -11.71
N LEU A 249 -4.93 3.43 -10.47
CA LEU A 249 -5.48 4.70 -10.01
C LEU A 249 -4.42 5.66 -9.44
N ILE A 250 -3.25 5.17 -9.07
CA ILE A 250 -2.21 5.93 -8.34
C ILE A 250 -0.90 5.95 -9.13
N GLY A 251 -0.17 7.06 -9.03
CA GLY A 251 1.14 7.18 -9.67
C GLY A 251 2.17 6.19 -9.13
N GLU A 252 3.05 5.71 -10.00
CA GLU A 252 4.09 4.74 -9.66
C GLU A 252 5.22 5.36 -8.85
N LYS A 253 5.40 6.69 -8.92
CA LYS A 253 6.50 7.34 -8.22
C LYS A 253 6.04 8.59 -7.49
N LEU A 254 6.65 8.81 -6.33
CA LEU A 254 6.62 10.10 -5.69
C LEU A 254 7.47 11.04 -6.54
N SER A 255 6.82 11.85 -7.36
CA SER A 255 7.48 12.69 -8.36
C SER A 255 6.77 14.04 -8.43
N ALA A 256 7.54 15.09 -8.77
CA ALA A 256 6.98 16.42 -8.99
C ALA A 256 6.11 16.50 -10.26
N GLN A 257 6.22 15.52 -11.16
CA GLN A 257 5.41 15.41 -12.36
C GLN A 257 4.23 14.47 -12.10
N THR A 258 3.03 14.91 -12.44
CA THR A 258 1.82 14.11 -12.40
C THR A 258 1.82 13.12 -13.55
N GLU A 259 1.61 11.84 -13.27
CA GLU A 259 1.37 10.83 -14.29
C GLU A 259 -0.03 11.05 -14.89
N GLU A 260 -0.14 11.05 -16.22
CA GLU A 260 -1.41 11.26 -16.90
C GLU A 260 -2.39 10.13 -16.56
N GLY A 261 -3.63 10.49 -16.23
CA GLY A 261 -4.68 9.51 -15.89
C GLY A 261 -4.53 8.85 -14.52
N ARG A 262 -3.62 9.30 -13.65
CA ARG A 262 -3.40 8.73 -12.30
C ARG A 262 -3.37 9.81 -11.22
N LEU A 263 -3.74 9.43 -10.00
CA LEU A 263 -3.61 10.29 -8.84
C LEU A 263 -2.14 10.43 -8.46
N PRO A 264 -1.60 11.65 -8.28
CA PRO A 264 -0.25 11.81 -7.80
C PRO A 264 -0.10 11.15 -6.42
N LEU A 265 0.94 10.32 -6.26
CA LEU A 265 1.17 9.58 -5.01
C LEU A 265 1.35 10.51 -3.81
N SER A 266 1.72 11.78 -4.04
CA SER A 266 1.86 12.81 -3.01
C SER A 266 0.55 13.22 -2.34
N VAL A 267 -0.61 12.96 -2.97
CA VAL A 267 -1.94 13.27 -2.39
C VAL A 267 -2.67 12.01 -1.89
N VAL A 268 -2.02 10.84 -1.94
CA VAL A 268 -2.60 9.58 -1.45
C VAL A 268 -1.80 9.10 -0.25
N ASP A 269 -2.47 8.90 0.89
CA ASP A 269 -1.82 8.32 2.06
C ASP A 269 -1.61 6.81 1.85
N TRP A 270 -0.36 6.45 1.55
CA TRP A 270 0.09 5.08 1.36
C TRP A 270 0.87 4.52 2.57
N VAL A 271 1.12 5.32 3.60
CA VAL A 271 1.92 4.93 4.78
C VAL A 271 1.03 4.55 5.95
N SER A 272 -0.03 5.31 6.20
CA SER A 272 -0.83 5.20 7.40
C SER A 272 -1.65 3.90 7.44
N GLU A 273 -1.79 3.35 8.65
CA GLU A 273 -2.69 2.23 8.91
C GLU A 273 -4.14 2.68 9.22
N LYS A 274 -4.43 3.98 9.11
CA LYS A 274 -5.73 4.55 9.41
C LYS A 274 -6.41 4.99 8.13
N ASN A 275 -7.72 4.76 8.03
CA ASN A 275 -8.52 5.30 6.94
C ASN A 275 -8.71 6.83 7.03
N LYS A 276 -8.42 7.46 8.18
CA LYS A 276 -8.63 8.91 8.37
C LYS A 276 -7.46 9.71 7.77
N PHE A 277 -7.77 10.68 6.92
CA PHE A 277 -6.83 11.59 6.23
C PHE A 277 -7.23 13.07 6.40
N GLU A 278 -7.78 13.41 7.57
CA GLU A 278 -8.36 14.74 7.84
C GLU A 278 -7.31 15.86 7.93
N SER A 279 -6.02 15.53 7.97
CA SER A 279 -4.89 16.46 8.00
C SER A 279 -3.84 16.12 6.93
N GLY A 280 -2.96 17.05 6.63
CA GLY A 280 -1.84 16.84 5.73
C GLY A 280 -2.16 16.97 4.24
N PRO A 281 -1.20 16.64 3.36
CA PRO A 281 -1.37 16.79 1.91
C PRO A 281 -2.34 15.79 1.27
N PHE A 282 -2.79 14.78 2.01
CA PHE A 282 -3.53 13.64 1.45
C PHE A 282 -5.02 13.93 1.25
N ILE A 283 -5.59 13.58 0.09
CA ILE A 283 -7.03 13.69 -0.20
C ILE A 283 -7.77 12.35 -0.04
N THR A 284 -7.02 11.25 0.09
CA THR A 284 -7.54 9.89 0.28
C THR A 284 -6.45 8.99 0.87
N THR A 285 -6.79 7.73 1.16
CA THR A 285 -5.84 6.69 1.59
C THR A 285 -5.93 5.48 0.67
N ILE A 286 -4.86 4.68 0.61
CA ILE A 286 -4.90 3.37 -0.06
C ILE A 286 -6.01 2.48 0.48
N LEU A 287 -6.27 2.54 1.78
CA LEU A 287 -7.33 1.75 2.41
C LEU A 287 -8.72 2.18 1.95
N THR A 288 -8.95 3.49 1.80
CA THR A 288 -10.22 3.99 1.27
C THR A 288 -10.34 3.60 -0.20
N LEU A 289 -9.34 3.88 -1.04
CA LEU A 289 -9.34 3.49 -2.45
C LEU A 289 -9.63 2.00 -2.63
N HIS A 290 -9.03 1.14 -1.79
CA HIS A 290 -9.32 -0.28 -1.81
C HIS A 290 -10.77 -0.61 -1.47
N ASP A 291 -11.30 -0.06 -0.36
CA ASP A 291 -12.70 -0.26 0.00
C ASP A 291 -13.65 0.19 -1.13
N LEU A 292 -13.27 1.24 -1.89
CA LEU A 292 -14.03 1.74 -3.03
C LEU A 292 -13.98 0.81 -4.24
N VAL A 293 -12.79 0.32 -4.61
CA VAL A 293 -12.62 -0.63 -5.72
C VAL A 293 -13.37 -1.93 -5.41
N VAL A 294 -13.30 -2.42 -4.16
CA VAL A 294 -14.04 -3.60 -3.74
C VAL A 294 -15.54 -3.43 -3.97
N GLU A 295 -16.08 -2.26 -3.63
CA GLU A 295 -17.50 -1.93 -3.80
C GLU A 295 -17.89 -1.81 -5.28
N ILE A 296 -17.07 -1.14 -6.12
CA ILE A 296 -17.34 -1.00 -7.56
C ILE A 296 -17.38 -2.37 -8.22
N LEU A 297 -16.41 -3.23 -7.88
CA LEU A 297 -16.34 -4.59 -8.38
C LEU A 297 -17.38 -5.52 -7.76
N ASP A 298 -18.12 -5.10 -6.74
CA ASP A 298 -18.97 -5.97 -5.90
C ASP A 298 -18.25 -7.26 -5.47
N SER A 299 -16.95 -7.12 -5.19
CA SER A 299 -16.03 -8.22 -4.91
C SER A 299 -16.06 -8.60 -3.44
N ASN A 300 -17.26 -8.76 -2.86
CA ASN A 300 -17.45 -9.11 -1.44
C ASN A 300 -16.95 -10.52 -1.05
N GLY A 301 -16.11 -11.14 -1.88
CA GLY A 301 -15.26 -12.24 -1.51
C GLY A 301 -16.02 -13.55 -1.33
N ASN A 302 -16.12 -14.30 -2.42
CA ASN A 302 -16.18 -15.76 -2.54
C ASN A 302 -17.14 -16.14 -3.66
N PHE A 303 -16.70 -15.98 -4.90
CA PHE A 303 -17.20 -16.89 -5.93
C PHE A 303 -16.58 -18.26 -5.61
N GLU A 304 -17.30 -19.06 -4.83
CA GLU A 304 -16.97 -20.48 -4.80
C GLU A 304 -17.23 -21.01 -6.21
N PRO A 305 -16.26 -21.66 -6.86
CA PRO A 305 -16.50 -22.22 -8.17
C PRO A 305 -17.53 -23.33 -7.97
N SER A 306 -18.78 -23.05 -8.32
CA SER A 306 -19.88 -24.01 -8.38
C SER A 306 -20.53 -23.92 -9.77
N ARG A 307 -21.26 -24.97 -10.14
CA ARG A 307 -22.02 -24.97 -11.41
C ARG A 307 -23.15 -23.94 -11.39
N GLU A 308 -23.61 -23.54 -10.20
CA GLU A 308 -24.70 -22.60 -9.99
C GLU A 308 -24.21 -21.14 -10.09
N ASP A 309 -22.95 -20.86 -9.72
CA ASP A 309 -22.37 -19.51 -9.71
C ASP A 309 -21.72 -19.12 -11.05
N ALA A 310 -21.52 -20.07 -11.98
CA ALA A 310 -20.90 -19.80 -13.28
C ALA A 310 -21.61 -18.71 -14.12
N PRO A 311 -22.96 -18.63 -14.16
CA PRO A 311 -23.65 -17.51 -14.80
C PRO A 311 -23.42 -16.17 -14.10
N GLU A 312 -23.34 -16.16 -12.77
CA GLU A 312 -23.08 -14.94 -11.98
C GLU A 312 -21.66 -14.43 -12.20
N ILE A 313 -20.66 -15.32 -12.23
CA ILE A 313 -19.27 -14.98 -12.55
C ILE A 313 -19.15 -14.44 -13.97
N SER A 314 -19.82 -15.07 -14.95
CA SER A 314 -19.82 -14.59 -16.34
C SER A 314 -20.43 -13.20 -16.43
N LYS A 315 -21.56 -12.96 -15.77
CA LYS A 315 -22.20 -11.65 -15.72
C LYS A 315 -21.30 -10.63 -15.03
N TRP A 316 -20.69 -11.00 -13.91
CA TRP A 316 -19.75 -10.15 -13.19
C TRP A 316 -18.55 -9.74 -14.04
N LEU A 317 -17.93 -10.67 -14.78
CA LEU A 317 -16.81 -10.38 -15.68
C LEU A 317 -17.21 -9.37 -16.77
N VAL A 318 -18.38 -9.56 -17.39
CA VAL A 318 -18.88 -8.65 -18.43
C VAL A 318 -19.26 -7.30 -17.85
N ASP A 319 -20.06 -7.26 -16.80
CA ASP A 319 -20.58 -6.03 -16.21
C ASP A 319 -19.46 -5.17 -15.60
N LYS A 320 -18.48 -5.79 -14.94
CA LYS A 320 -17.42 -5.08 -14.20
C LYS A 320 -16.16 -4.82 -15.02
N PHE A 321 -15.83 -5.68 -15.99
CA PHE A 321 -14.59 -5.56 -16.77
C PHE A 321 -14.83 -5.41 -18.28
N SER A 322 -16.07 -5.45 -18.77
CA SER A 322 -16.36 -5.34 -20.21
C SER A 322 -15.51 -6.30 -21.07
N VAL A 323 -15.29 -7.53 -20.57
CA VAL A 323 -14.54 -8.55 -21.31
C VAL A 323 -15.29 -8.95 -22.58
N ASN A 324 -14.57 -9.17 -23.67
CA ASN A 324 -15.17 -9.62 -24.93
C ASN A 324 -15.47 -11.14 -24.90
N GLU A 325 -16.14 -11.66 -25.93
CA GLU A 325 -16.53 -13.08 -25.98
C GLU A 325 -15.34 -14.06 -25.90
N GLU A 326 -14.20 -13.72 -26.51
CA GLU A 326 -13.00 -14.56 -26.51
C GLU A 326 -12.33 -14.58 -25.14
N GLU A 327 -12.13 -13.41 -24.54
CA GLU A 327 -11.59 -13.23 -23.19
C GLU A 327 -12.48 -13.91 -22.15
N LEU A 328 -13.81 -13.75 -22.28
CA LEU A 328 -14.78 -14.40 -21.41
C LEU A 328 -14.67 -15.93 -21.52
N ALA A 329 -14.52 -16.48 -22.73
CA ALA A 329 -14.37 -17.92 -22.91
C ALA A 329 -13.12 -18.46 -22.21
N GLU A 330 -11.99 -17.74 -22.30
CA GLU A 330 -10.74 -18.10 -21.63
C GLU A 330 -10.87 -18.06 -20.09
N LEU A 331 -11.42 -16.97 -19.55
CA LEU A 331 -11.64 -16.82 -18.11
C LEU A 331 -12.65 -17.85 -17.57
N MET A 332 -13.68 -18.18 -18.34
CA MET A 332 -14.65 -19.21 -17.95
C MET A 332 -14.08 -20.63 -18.04
N ASP A 333 -13.07 -20.88 -18.89
CA ASP A 333 -12.33 -22.15 -18.86
C ASP A 333 -11.57 -22.30 -17.53
N ARG A 334 -10.98 -21.20 -17.02
CA ARG A 334 -10.39 -21.18 -15.67
C ARG A 334 -11.41 -21.51 -14.58
N VAL A 335 -12.58 -20.87 -14.60
CA VAL A 335 -13.65 -21.14 -13.62
C VAL A 335 -14.04 -22.62 -13.63
N LYS A 336 -14.24 -23.20 -14.83
CA LYS A 336 -14.56 -24.62 -14.99
C LYS A 336 -13.45 -25.51 -14.44
N ARG A 337 -12.18 -25.18 -14.72
CA ARG A 337 -11.02 -25.94 -14.19
C ARG A 337 -10.98 -25.93 -12.66
N CYS A 338 -11.17 -24.77 -12.03
CA CYS A 338 -11.22 -24.67 -10.56
C CYS A 338 -12.38 -25.50 -9.98
N TYR A 339 -13.56 -25.44 -10.61
CA TYR A 339 -14.71 -26.27 -10.22
C TYR A 339 -14.42 -27.77 -10.31
N PHE A 340 -13.92 -28.26 -11.45
CA PHE A 340 -13.63 -29.68 -11.65
C PHE A 340 -12.49 -30.21 -10.75
N GLN A 341 -11.64 -29.31 -10.26
CA GLN A 341 -10.53 -29.65 -9.36
C GLN A 341 -10.86 -29.43 -7.88
N GLU A 342 -12.06 -28.93 -7.56
CA GLU A 342 -12.48 -28.61 -6.18
C GLU A 342 -11.50 -27.67 -5.45
N ILE A 343 -10.92 -26.71 -6.19
CA ILE A 343 -10.02 -25.68 -5.63
C ILE A 343 -10.69 -24.30 -5.65
N PRO A 344 -10.32 -23.38 -4.74
CA PRO A 344 -10.81 -22.01 -4.78
C PRO A 344 -10.57 -21.36 -6.15
N LEU A 345 -11.48 -20.47 -6.56
CA LEU A 345 -11.30 -19.71 -7.79
C LEU A 345 -10.09 -18.77 -7.64
N THR A 346 -9.04 -19.07 -8.40
CA THR A 346 -7.83 -18.26 -8.46
C THR A 346 -7.45 -18.01 -9.91
N PHE A 347 -7.31 -16.74 -10.29
CA PHE A 347 -6.86 -16.35 -11.62
C PHE A 347 -5.33 -16.44 -11.73
N GLN A 348 -4.82 -16.79 -12.92
CA GLN A 348 -3.40 -16.75 -13.24
C GLN A 348 -2.92 -15.29 -13.36
N PRO A 349 -1.61 -15.02 -13.24
CA PRO A 349 -1.06 -13.68 -13.44
C PRO A 349 -1.46 -13.02 -14.76
N SER A 350 -1.56 -13.77 -15.87
CA SER A 350 -2.01 -13.26 -17.16
C SER A 350 -3.50 -12.88 -17.17
N GLU A 351 -4.33 -13.68 -16.50
CA GLU A 351 -5.77 -13.44 -16.34
C GLU A 351 -6.01 -12.22 -15.44
N VAL A 352 -5.24 -12.09 -14.35
CA VAL A 352 -5.28 -10.91 -13.46
C VAL A 352 -4.82 -9.65 -14.20
N ALA A 353 -3.76 -9.72 -14.99
CA ALA A 353 -3.29 -8.58 -15.81
C ALA A 353 -4.32 -8.15 -16.86
N LEU A 354 -5.06 -9.09 -17.46
CA LEU A 354 -6.16 -8.79 -18.35
C LEU A 354 -7.28 -8.03 -17.62
N LEU A 355 -7.71 -8.50 -16.45
CA LEU A 355 -8.74 -7.85 -15.65
C LEU A 355 -8.28 -6.46 -15.16
N GLN A 356 -7.02 -6.33 -14.77
CA GLN A 356 -6.43 -5.04 -14.41
C GLN A 356 -6.49 -4.05 -15.58
N LYS A 357 -6.07 -4.47 -16.78
CA LYS A 357 -6.13 -3.64 -17.99
C LYS A 357 -7.56 -3.22 -18.30
N ARG A 358 -8.51 -4.14 -18.24
CA ARG A 358 -9.93 -3.86 -18.46
C ARG A 358 -10.52 -2.88 -17.44
N PHE A 359 -10.08 -2.97 -16.19
CA PHE A 359 -10.42 -1.99 -15.16
C PHE A 359 -9.80 -0.61 -15.44
N GLU A 360 -8.54 -0.57 -15.89
CA GLU A 360 -7.85 0.66 -16.27
C GLU A 360 -8.54 1.35 -17.45
N GLU A 361 -9.04 0.61 -18.43
CA GLU A 361 -9.79 1.18 -19.57
C GLU A 361 -11.15 1.72 -19.13
N LYS A 362 -11.92 0.95 -18.35
CA LYS A 362 -13.31 1.27 -18.02
C LYS A 362 -13.44 2.28 -16.87
N TRP A 363 -12.82 1.98 -15.73
CA TRP A 363 -13.13 2.65 -14.46
C TRP A 363 -12.10 3.68 -14.05
N ALA A 364 -10.81 3.44 -14.31
CA ALA A 364 -9.74 4.29 -13.79
C ALA A 364 -9.87 5.77 -14.21
N PRO A 365 -10.16 6.14 -15.48
CA PRO A 365 -10.27 7.53 -15.89
C PRO A 365 -11.34 8.28 -15.09
N ASN A 366 -12.50 7.63 -14.88
CA ASN A 366 -13.64 8.22 -14.20
C ASN A 366 -13.44 8.31 -12.68
N ILE A 367 -12.85 7.28 -12.06
CA ILE A 367 -12.52 7.30 -10.63
C ILE A 367 -11.47 8.39 -10.35
N VAL A 368 -10.42 8.45 -11.16
CA VAL A 368 -9.38 9.49 -11.04
C VAL A 368 -10.02 10.87 -11.23
N LYS A 369 -10.91 11.03 -12.21
CA LYS A 369 -11.66 12.28 -12.43
C LYS A 369 -12.46 12.72 -11.21
N ILE A 370 -13.14 11.81 -10.51
CA ILE A 370 -13.84 12.13 -9.25
C ILE A 370 -12.87 12.70 -8.21
N PHE A 371 -11.66 12.15 -8.09
CA PHE A 371 -10.67 12.65 -7.15
C PHE A 371 -9.93 13.90 -7.62
N THR A 372 -9.89 14.19 -8.92
CA THR A 372 -9.18 15.36 -9.47
C THR A 372 -10.08 16.57 -9.73
N ASP A 373 -11.36 16.35 -10.06
CA ASP A 373 -12.28 17.40 -10.51
C ASP A 373 -13.38 17.76 -9.51
N VAL A 374 -13.62 16.92 -8.49
CA VAL A 374 -14.46 17.34 -7.36
C VAL A 374 -13.75 18.46 -6.59
N LEU A 375 -14.45 19.58 -6.45
CA LEU A 375 -13.91 20.90 -6.12
C LEU A 375 -13.01 20.93 -4.86
N PRO A 376 -13.38 20.33 -3.72
CA PRO A 376 -12.49 20.26 -2.57
C PRO A 376 -11.15 19.58 -2.84
N TYR A 377 -11.14 18.48 -3.60
CA TYR A 377 -9.91 17.77 -3.93
C TYR A 377 -9.10 18.53 -4.97
N LYS A 378 -9.77 19.05 -6.01
CA LYS A 378 -9.17 19.88 -7.06
C LYS A 378 -8.40 21.06 -6.47
N LYS A 379 -9.00 21.76 -5.49
CA LYS A 379 -8.35 22.88 -4.78
C LYS A 379 -7.01 22.50 -4.15
N ILE A 380 -6.93 21.33 -3.51
CA ILE A 380 -5.67 20.86 -2.88
C ILE A 380 -4.66 20.44 -3.93
N ILE A 381 -5.08 19.74 -4.99
CA ILE A 381 -4.20 19.33 -6.09
C ILE A 381 -3.63 20.56 -6.81
N ASP A 382 -4.48 21.51 -7.20
CA ASP A 382 -4.06 22.74 -7.88
C ASP A 382 -3.14 23.59 -7.00
N TYR A 383 -3.45 23.68 -5.69
CA TYR A 383 -2.60 24.35 -4.73
C TYR A 383 -1.24 23.67 -4.59
N GLY A 384 -1.22 22.34 -4.52
CA GLY A 384 -0.01 21.53 -4.48
C GLY A 384 0.85 21.73 -5.72
N ALA A 385 0.26 21.68 -6.90
CA ALA A 385 0.95 21.91 -8.17
C ALA A 385 1.53 23.33 -8.26
N LYS A 386 0.72 24.35 -7.93
CA LYS A 386 1.14 25.76 -7.98
C LYS A 386 2.31 26.09 -7.04
N ASN A 387 2.37 25.44 -5.88
CA ASN A 387 3.40 25.70 -4.86
C ASN A 387 4.48 24.60 -4.82
N GLY A 388 4.48 23.67 -5.77
CA GLY A 388 5.48 22.60 -5.85
C GLY A 388 5.44 21.58 -4.71
N LEU A 389 4.29 21.38 -4.05
CA LEU A 389 4.15 20.51 -2.87
C LEU A 389 4.04 19.01 -3.20
N HIS A 390 3.94 18.65 -4.49
CA HIS A 390 3.97 17.26 -4.94
C HIS A 390 5.37 16.64 -4.89
N ASN A 391 6.40 17.43 -4.53
CA ASN A 391 7.76 16.93 -4.45
C ASN A 391 7.93 15.89 -3.32
N PRO A 392 8.90 14.97 -3.47
CA PRO A 392 9.16 13.95 -2.47
C PRO A 392 9.51 14.48 -1.08
N GLU A 393 10.18 15.63 -1.00
CA GLU A 393 10.71 16.18 0.24
C GLU A 393 9.59 16.64 1.17
N PHE A 394 8.58 17.32 0.62
CA PHE A 394 7.41 17.81 1.36
C PHE A 394 6.62 16.66 1.98
N VAL A 395 6.30 15.64 1.18
CA VAL A 395 5.51 14.49 1.62
C VAL A 395 6.29 13.62 2.61
N ASN A 396 7.57 13.36 2.34
CA ASN A 396 8.41 12.59 3.26
C ASN A 396 8.64 13.33 4.59
N LEU A 397 8.70 14.66 4.56
CA LEU A 397 8.78 15.47 5.78
C LEU A 397 7.50 15.34 6.60
N TYR A 398 6.32 15.41 5.96
CA TYR A 398 5.04 15.15 6.63
C TYR A 398 4.96 13.74 7.23
N ILE A 399 5.35 12.73 6.47
CA ILE A 399 5.39 11.35 6.97
C ILE A 399 6.33 11.24 8.18
N ALA A 400 7.51 11.86 8.12
CA ALA A 400 8.50 11.80 9.19
C ALA A 400 8.03 12.51 10.47
N GLU A 401 7.32 13.63 10.35
CA GLU A 401 6.87 14.41 11.52
C GLU A 401 5.55 13.91 12.11
N GLU A 402 4.56 13.63 11.27
CA GLU A 402 3.18 13.42 11.71
C GLU A 402 2.77 11.95 11.74
N VAL A 403 3.34 11.13 10.85
CA VAL A 403 2.98 9.71 10.72
C VAL A 403 3.92 8.81 11.51
N ILE A 404 5.22 9.03 11.40
CA ILE A 404 6.27 8.29 12.11
C ILE A 404 6.51 8.94 13.47
N ARG A 405 5.93 8.37 14.53
CA ARG A 405 6.06 8.93 15.89
C ARG A 405 7.39 8.58 16.55
N GLY A 406 7.90 9.50 17.36
CA GLY A 406 9.05 9.32 18.25
C GLY A 406 10.39 9.73 17.64
N ASP A 407 11.48 9.40 18.33
CA ASP A 407 12.83 9.89 18.03
C ASP A 407 13.30 9.59 16.59
N TYR A 408 12.83 8.49 15.99
CA TYR A 408 13.14 8.14 14.60
C TYR A 408 12.50 9.09 13.59
N GLY A 409 11.24 9.46 13.81
CA GLY A 409 10.55 10.45 12.97
C GLY A 409 11.26 11.80 13.04
N ALA A 410 11.64 12.22 14.25
CA ALA A 410 12.38 13.46 14.48
C ALA A 410 13.78 13.46 13.81
N ASP A 411 14.53 12.35 13.90
CA ASP A 411 15.83 12.20 13.23
C ASP A 411 15.68 12.22 11.70
N LYS A 412 14.71 11.48 11.16
CA LYS A 412 14.42 11.46 9.71
C LYS A 412 14.01 12.84 9.21
N ALA A 413 13.11 13.52 9.91
CA ALA A 413 12.70 14.89 9.59
C ALA A 413 13.89 15.85 9.62
N SER A 414 14.77 15.73 10.63
CA SER A 414 15.98 16.56 10.73
C SER A 414 16.94 16.36 9.56
N LYS A 415 17.14 15.11 9.12
CA LYS A 415 17.96 14.79 7.94
C LYS A 415 17.36 15.34 6.65
N ILE A 416 16.05 15.22 6.47
CA ILE A 416 15.34 15.79 5.30
C ILE A 416 15.50 17.31 5.29
N LYS A 417 15.21 18.00 6.41
CA LYS A 417 15.37 19.46 6.53
C LYS A 417 16.81 19.92 6.22
N ALA A 418 17.81 19.19 6.72
CA ALA A 418 19.21 19.49 6.45
C ALA A 418 19.56 19.33 4.96
N ASN A 419 19.04 18.30 4.31
CA ASN A 419 19.26 18.06 2.88
C ASN A 419 18.62 19.14 2.00
N ILE A 420 17.37 19.53 2.30
CA ILE A 420 16.68 20.62 1.58
C ILE A 420 17.49 21.91 1.69
N LYS A 421 17.92 22.26 2.91
CA LYS A 421 18.69 23.49 3.16
C LYS A 421 20.08 23.51 2.49
N LEU A 422 20.64 22.34 2.19
CA LEU A 422 21.90 22.21 1.46
C LEU A 422 21.72 22.51 -0.04
N HIS A 423 20.53 22.25 -0.60
CA HIS A 423 20.20 22.52 -2.00
C HIS A 423 19.55 23.89 -2.21
N ASP A 424 18.85 24.40 -1.19
CA ASP A 424 18.25 25.72 -1.16
C ASP A 424 18.51 26.40 0.20
N GLU A 425 19.54 27.25 0.24
CA GLU A 425 19.91 27.99 1.45
C GLU A 425 18.81 28.98 1.90
N THR A 426 17.90 29.35 1.01
CA THR A 426 16.80 30.29 1.28
C THR A 426 15.57 29.62 1.88
N TRP A 427 15.55 28.28 1.90
CA TRP A 427 14.43 27.50 2.43
C TRP A 427 14.26 27.69 3.94
N MET A 428 13.04 28.05 4.34
CA MET A 428 12.63 28.28 5.73
C MET A 428 11.46 27.36 6.09
N TYR A 429 11.65 26.52 7.11
CA TYR A 429 10.63 25.56 7.57
C TYR A 429 9.25 26.18 7.81
N GLU A 430 9.19 27.34 8.47
CA GLU A 430 7.92 28.02 8.75
C GLU A 430 7.18 28.44 7.46
N GLN A 431 7.89 28.95 6.46
CA GLN A 431 7.27 29.52 5.25
C GLN A 431 7.06 28.48 4.16
N ASN A 432 8.04 27.59 3.96
CA ASN A 432 8.06 26.62 2.86
C ASN A 432 7.44 25.27 3.24
N TYR A 433 7.11 25.05 4.51
CA TYR A 433 6.48 23.81 4.97
C TYR A 433 5.24 24.07 5.84
N LEU A 434 5.41 24.63 7.04
CA LEU A 434 4.30 24.77 7.99
C LEU A 434 3.18 25.67 7.48
N ALA A 435 3.50 26.79 6.83
CA ALA A 435 2.49 27.67 6.25
C ALA A 435 1.63 26.98 5.20
N HIS A 436 2.22 26.11 4.36
CA HIS A 436 1.50 25.33 3.36
C HIS A 436 0.64 24.23 4.00
N LEU A 437 1.19 23.55 5.01
CA LEU A 437 0.49 22.50 5.74
C LEU A 437 -0.74 23.06 6.48
N ASN A 438 -0.55 24.13 7.26
CA ASN A 438 -1.62 24.83 7.96
C ASN A 438 -2.67 25.36 6.99
N ARG A 439 -2.26 25.89 5.84
CA ARG A 439 -3.21 26.33 4.83
C ARG A 439 -4.05 25.19 4.27
N ILE A 440 -3.45 24.03 4.01
CA ILE A 440 -4.20 22.85 3.56
C ILE A 440 -5.22 22.43 4.60
N ASP A 441 -4.80 22.35 5.86
CA ASP A 441 -5.64 21.87 6.93
C ASP A 441 -6.74 22.89 7.30
N ASP A 442 -6.39 24.16 7.48
CA ASP A 442 -7.29 25.21 7.96
C ASP A 442 -8.19 25.80 6.86
N GLU A 443 -7.69 26.00 5.63
CA GLU A 443 -8.47 26.65 4.56
C GLU A 443 -9.23 25.65 3.67
N TYR A 444 -8.68 24.45 3.44
CA TYR A 444 -9.28 23.49 2.51
C TYR A 444 -9.98 22.32 3.20
N LYS A 445 -9.41 21.78 4.28
CA LYS A 445 -9.94 20.57 4.93
C LYS A 445 -10.88 20.83 6.09
N ASP A 446 -10.63 21.87 6.87
CA ASP A 446 -11.42 22.13 8.07
C ASP A 446 -12.91 22.32 7.74
N GLY A 447 -13.76 21.69 8.55
CA GLY A 447 -15.21 21.72 8.37
C GLY A 447 -15.75 21.08 7.08
N SER A 448 -14.92 20.60 6.15
CA SER A 448 -15.39 20.04 4.88
C SER A 448 -15.72 18.55 4.98
N TRP A 449 -16.88 18.15 4.45
CA TRP A 449 -17.27 16.74 4.41
C TRP A 449 -16.37 15.90 3.50
N ALA A 450 -15.81 16.48 2.42
CA ALA A 450 -15.00 15.76 1.45
C ALA A 450 -13.81 15.00 2.09
N PHE A 451 -13.29 15.51 3.21
CA PHE A 451 -12.14 14.93 3.91
C PHE A 451 -12.53 13.99 5.06
N LYS A 452 -13.82 13.67 5.21
CA LYS A 452 -14.30 12.69 6.18
C LYS A 452 -14.51 11.35 5.48
N VAL A 453 -13.91 10.29 6.02
CA VAL A 453 -13.97 8.92 5.47
C VAL A 453 -15.39 8.46 5.19
N VAL A 454 -16.34 8.79 6.07
CA VAL A 454 -17.76 8.42 5.90
C VAL A 454 -18.38 9.05 4.65
N PHE A 455 -18.03 10.30 4.36
CA PHE A 455 -18.54 11.02 3.20
C PHE A 455 -17.84 10.58 1.92
N GLN A 456 -16.54 10.33 1.95
CA GLN A 456 -15.84 9.76 0.80
C GLN A 456 -16.43 8.39 0.42
N LYS A 457 -16.74 7.53 1.39
CA LYS A 457 -17.50 6.29 1.12
C LYS A 457 -18.88 6.58 0.53
N ALA A 458 -19.60 7.56 1.09
CA ALA A 458 -20.91 7.96 0.60
C ALA A 458 -20.91 8.51 -0.84
N LEU A 459 -19.87 9.26 -1.23
CA LEU A 459 -19.69 9.76 -2.60
C LEU A 459 -19.67 8.60 -3.59
N PHE A 460 -18.85 7.59 -3.34
CA PHE A 460 -18.75 6.44 -4.25
C PHE A 460 -19.94 5.50 -4.20
N PHE A 461 -20.59 5.38 -3.04
CA PHE A 461 -21.88 4.71 -2.91
C PHE A 461 -22.95 5.39 -3.76
N SER A 462 -22.93 6.72 -3.81
CA SER A 462 -23.84 7.51 -4.64
C SER A 462 -23.51 7.32 -6.12
N TYR A 463 -22.25 7.50 -6.49
CA TYR A 463 -21.77 7.34 -7.85
C TYR A 463 -22.07 5.95 -8.42
N SER A 464 -21.72 4.87 -7.71
CA SER A 464 -21.96 3.50 -8.19
C SER A 464 -23.44 3.13 -8.22
N GLY A 465 -24.23 3.61 -7.25
CA GLY A 465 -25.66 3.36 -7.18
C GLY A 465 -26.46 4.08 -8.28
N LEU A 466 -26.07 5.31 -8.62
CA LEU A 466 -26.69 6.08 -9.70
C LEU A 466 -26.20 5.63 -11.08
N TRP A 467 -24.96 5.17 -11.21
CA TRP A 467 -24.47 4.59 -12.46
C TRP A 467 -25.33 3.39 -12.91
N ALA A 468 -25.84 2.58 -11.99
CA ALA A 468 -26.78 1.50 -12.32
C ALA A 468 -28.10 1.99 -12.97
N GLN A 469 -28.38 3.28 -12.90
CA GLN A 469 -29.53 3.97 -13.48
C GLN A 469 -29.09 5.01 -14.53
N SER A 470 -27.85 4.92 -15.03
CA SER A 470 -27.23 5.94 -15.89
C SER A 470 -27.98 6.22 -17.16
N ASP A 471 -28.72 5.24 -17.70
CA ASP A 471 -29.53 5.41 -18.92
C ASP A 471 -30.60 6.50 -18.77
N GLU A 472 -31.01 6.85 -17.54
CA GLU A 472 -31.88 8.01 -17.32
C GLU A 472 -31.11 9.33 -17.43
N PHE A 473 -29.80 9.35 -17.19
CA PHE A 473 -28.99 10.58 -17.06
C PHE A 473 -28.17 10.95 -18.30
N VAL A 474 -28.02 10.04 -19.26
CA VAL A 474 -27.12 10.17 -20.43
C VAL A 474 -27.91 10.21 -21.73
N GLU A 475 -27.28 10.71 -22.79
CA GLU A 475 -27.90 10.75 -24.12
C GLU A 475 -28.06 9.33 -24.72
N GLU A 476 -29.16 9.11 -25.43
CA GLU A 476 -29.40 7.85 -26.14
C GLU A 476 -28.39 7.65 -27.28
N GLY A 477 -27.93 6.40 -27.46
CA GLY A 477 -27.08 6.00 -28.60
C GLY A 477 -25.57 6.10 -28.38
N LEU A 478 -25.12 6.52 -27.19
CA LEU A 478 -23.70 6.52 -26.80
C LEU A 478 -23.19 5.12 -26.46
N GLY A 479 -21.89 4.87 -26.70
CA GLY A 479 -21.21 3.65 -26.21
C GLY A 479 -21.04 3.67 -24.69
N ASP A 480 -20.84 2.51 -24.06
CA ASP A 480 -20.76 2.40 -22.59
C ASP A 480 -19.67 3.30 -21.96
N GLU A 481 -18.51 3.44 -22.60
CA GLU A 481 -17.42 4.31 -22.13
C GLU A 481 -17.78 5.80 -22.21
N GLU A 482 -18.46 6.20 -23.29
CA GLU A 482 -18.93 7.58 -23.50
C GLU A 482 -20.05 7.90 -22.51
N LYS A 483 -20.99 6.97 -22.29
CA LYS A 483 -22.03 7.08 -21.25
C LYS A 483 -21.42 7.24 -19.88
N LEU A 484 -20.43 6.42 -19.52
CA LEU A 484 -19.77 6.50 -18.23
C LEU A 484 -19.06 7.84 -18.03
N THR A 485 -18.40 8.34 -19.07
CA THR A 485 -17.73 9.65 -19.04
C THR A 485 -18.74 10.79 -18.88
N GLN A 486 -19.81 10.81 -19.68
CA GLN A 486 -20.86 11.83 -19.59
C GLN A 486 -21.57 11.82 -18.24
N PHE A 487 -21.90 10.63 -17.73
CA PHE A 487 -22.47 10.46 -16.40
C PHE A 487 -21.54 10.98 -15.31
N THR A 488 -20.25 10.66 -15.39
CA THR A 488 -19.24 11.11 -14.43
C THR A 488 -19.16 12.63 -14.39
N ASP A 489 -19.18 13.28 -15.55
CA ASP A 489 -19.07 14.74 -15.66
C ASP A 489 -20.28 15.41 -15.02
N LEU A 490 -21.48 14.92 -15.33
CA LEU A 490 -22.71 15.41 -14.75
C LEU A 490 -22.76 15.22 -13.23
N TRP A 491 -22.32 14.06 -12.75
CA TRP A 491 -22.26 13.76 -11.34
C TRP A 491 -21.26 14.69 -10.63
N ILE A 492 -20.07 14.91 -11.20
CA ILE A 492 -19.05 15.82 -10.65
C ILE A 492 -19.58 17.26 -10.61
N GLU A 493 -20.24 17.74 -11.66
CA GLU A 493 -20.86 19.07 -11.68
C GLU A 493 -21.90 19.23 -10.57
N ALA A 494 -22.77 18.24 -10.38
CA ALA A 494 -23.75 18.26 -9.30
C ALA A 494 -23.08 18.31 -7.92
N ILE A 495 -22.05 17.50 -7.68
CA ILE A 495 -21.29 17.52 -6.44
C ILE A 495 -20.53 18.84 -6.26
N ASN A 496 -20.01 19.44 -7.33
CA ASN A 496 -19.35 20.74 -7.24
C ASN A 496 -20.34 21.84 -6.85
N SER A 497 -21.55 21.83 -7.43
CA SER A 497 -22.63 22.74 -7.04
C SER A 497 -23.02 22.61 -5.56
N LEU A 498 -22.93 21.40 -4.99
CA LEU A 498 -23.12 21.18 -3.55
C LEU A 498 -22.09 21.92 -2.70
N PHE A 499 -20.81 21.87 -3.10
CA PHE A 499 -19.75 22.54 -2.36
C PHE A 499 -19.76 24.05 -2.57
N GLU A 500 -20.11 24.52 -3.77
CA GLU A 500 -20.27 25.95 -4.09
C GLU A 500 -21.42 26.60 -3.31
N SER A 501 -22.50 25.86 -3.04
CA SER A 501 -23.61 26.32 -2.21
C SER A 501 -23.32 26.29 -0.70
N GLY A 502 -22.13 25.84 -0.27
CA GLY A 502 -21.76 25.74 1.15
C GLY A 502 -22.45 24.58 1.90
N LEU A 503 -23.25 23.75 1.21
CA LEU A 503 -23.93 22.60 1.80
C LEU A 503 -22.98 21.41 2.05
N GLY A 504 -21.83 21.39 1.39
CA GLY A 504 -20.76 20.42 1.60
C GLY A 504 -19.97 20.57 2.91
N LEU A 505 -20.36 21.48 3.80
CA LEU A 505 -19.72 21.69 5.11
C LEU A 505 -20.43 20.89 6.21
N VAL A 506 -19.68 20.42 7.20
CA VAL A 506 -20.18 19.63 8.33
C VAL A 506 -21.15 20.44 9.17
N GLU A 507 -20.84 21.72 9.39
CA GLU A 507 -21.58 22.63 10.27
C GLU A 507 -22.67 23.44 9.56
N THR A 508 -23.01 23.10 8.31
CA THR A 508 -24.08 23.80 7.58
C THR A 508 -25.38 23.78 8.37
N LYS A 509 -25.97 24.95 8.60
CA LYS A 509 -27.28 25.12 9.25
C LYS A 509 -28.35 25.41 8.20
N ILE A 510 -29.58 24.91 8.41
CA ILE A 510 -30.69 25.18 7.48
C ILE A 510 -31.53 26.37 7.96
N THR A 511 -31.89 26.39 9.25
CA THR A 511 -32.59 27.49 9.94
C THR A 511 -32.50 27.26 11.46
N GLY A 512 -32.23 28.31 12.25
CA GLY A 512 -32.10 28.19 13.71
C GLY A 512 -30.83 27.45 14.17
N ASN A 513 -30.96 26.56 15.17
CA ASN A 513 -29.84 25.78 15.73
C ASN A 513 -29.65 24.40 15.08
N ASP A 514 -30.46 24.05 14.06
CA ASP A 514 -30.45 22.71 13.48
C ASP A 514 -29.44 22.59 12.33
N PHE A 515 -28.46 21.69 12.52
CA PHE A 515 -27.52 21.31 11.46
C PHE A 515 -28.22 20.52 10.36
N LEU A 516 -27.85 20.80 9.10
CA LEU A 516 -28.31 20.10 7.90
C LEU A 516 -28.08 18.59 8.03
N TRP A 517 -26.87 18.23 8.48
CA TRP A 517 -26.42 16.85 8.56
C TRP A 517 -26.87 16.10 9.82
N ALA A 518 -27.60 16.76 10.73
CA ALA A 518 -28.17 16.14 11.93
C ALA A 518 -29.16 15.02 11.57
N GLY A 519 -28.86 13.80 12.03
CA GLY A 519 -29.63 12.59 11.71
C GLY A 519 -29.30 11.95 10.36
N ILE A 520 -28.42 12.57 9.57
CA ILE A 520 -27.93 12.06 8.28
C ILE A 520 -26.52 11.47 8.47
N GLY A 521 -25.54 12.35 8.70
CA GLY A 521 -24.14 12.01 8.97
C GLY A 521 -23.66 12.41 10.36
N LEU A 522 -24.45 13.21 11.09
CA LEU A 522 -24.20 13.63 12.47
C LEU A 522 -25.16 12.95 13.44
N SER A 523 -24.65 12.59 14.62
CA SER A 523 -25.44 12.13 15.75
C SER A 523 -26.28 13.26 16.35
N ALA A 524 -27.17 12.92 17.28
CA ALA A 524 -27.96 13.92 18.02
C ALA A 524 -27.10 14.92 18.82
N GLU A 525 -25.84 14.56 19.12
CA GLU A 525 -24.88 15.38 19.85
C GLU A 525 -23.99 16.23 18.90
N GLY A 526 -24.20 16.14 17.58
CA GLY A 526 -23.40 16.84 16.58
C GLY A 526 -22.09 16.15 16.22
N ASN A 527 -21.87 14.90 16.67
CA ASN A 527 -20.65 14.14 16.33
C ASN A 527 -20.80 13.43 14.99
N ILE A 528 -19.72 13.37 14.20
CA ILE A 528 -19.70 12.63 12.93
C ILE A 528 -19.81 11.12 13.20
N GLU A 529 -20.77 10.47 12.55
CA GLU A 529 -20.98 9.04 12.66
C GLU A 529 -20.19 8.28 11.57
N TYR A 530 -19.15 7.55 11.95
CA TYR A 530 -18.29 6.81 11.01
C TYR A 530 -18.80 5.39 10.70
N THR A 531 -20.12 5.19 10.63
CA THR A 531 -20.72 3.85 10.39
C THR A 531 -21.07 3.64 8.92
N LYS A 532 -21.17 2.37 8.47
CA LYS A 532 -21.66 2.05 7.11
C LYS A 532 -23.08 2.57 6.89
N VAL A 533 -23.91 2.56 7.94
CA VAL A 533 -25.28 3.10 7.91
C VAL A 533 -25.28 4.61 7.69
N ALA A 534 -24.40 5.36 8.39
CA ALA A 534 -24.23 6.79 8.16
C ALA A 534 -23.74 7.09 6.73
N ALA A 535 -22.76 6.33 6.22
CA ALA A 535 -22.29 6.48 4.84
C ALA A 535 -23.41 6.24 3.82
N ARG A 536 -24.28 5.24 4.02
CA ARG A 536 -25.45 5.03 3.15
C ARG A 536 -26.47 6.15 3.25
N ARG A 537 -26.73 6.63 4.46
CA ARG A 537 -27.61 7.78 4.69
C ARG A 537 -27.13 9.06 3.99
N VAL A 538 -25.83 9.32 4.03
CA VAL A 538 -25.21 10.43 3.28
C VAL A 538 -25.28 10.18 1.77
N SER A 539 -25.04 8.94 1.32
CA SER A 539 -25.13 8.56 -0.10
C SER A 539 -26.54 8.76 -0.66
N ASP A 540 -27.55 8.36 0.08
CA ASP A 540 -28.97 8.56 -0.22
C ASP A 540 -29.28 10.04 -0.45
N TRP A 541 -28.76 10.89 0.42
CA TRP A 541 -28.91 12.34 0.31
C TRP A 541 -28.19 12.90 -0.93
N LEU A 542 -26.98 12.42 -1.22
CA LEU A 542 -26.24 12.78 -2.43
C LEU A 542 -26.97 12.34 -3.70
N ASN A 543 -27.61 11.17 -3.69
CA ASN A 543 -28.42 10.69 -4.81
C ASN A 543 -29.55 11.65 -5.13
N VAL A 544 -30.32 12.06 -4.11
CA VAL A 544 -31.40 13.04 -4.27
C VAL A 544 -30.83 14.35 -4.81
N TRP A 545 -29.70 14.83 -4.28
CA TRP A 545 -29.07 16.06 -4.76
C TRP A 545 -28.68 15.98 -6.26
N VAL A 546 -28.01 14.90 -6.68
CA VAL A 546 -27.62 14.70 -8.08
C VAL A 546 -28.83 14.60 -9.00
N SER A 547 -29.86 13.83 -8.62
CA SER A 547 -31.12 13.76 -9.37
C SER A 547 -31.80 15.12 -9.49
N MET A 548 -31.79 15.90 -8.40
CA MET A 548 -32.34 17.26 -8.36
C MET A 548 -31.57 18.25 -9.24
N TYR A 549 -30.25 18.10 -9.36
CA TYR A 549 -29.41 18.90 -10.26
C TYR A 549 -29.72 18.60 -11.73
N TRP A 550 -29.93 17.32 -12.05
CA TRP A 550 -30.25 16.87 -13.40
C TRP A 550 -31.62 17.35 -13.91
N MET A 551 -32.64 17.36 -13.03
CA MET A 551 -33.96 17.88 -13.38
C MET A 551 -33.90 19.42 -13.55
N SER A 552 -33.81 19.90 -14.80
CA SER A 552 -33.59 21.31 -15.16
C SER A 552 -34.71 22.30 -14.72
N SER A 553 -35.77 21.81 -14.07
CA SER A 553 -36.84 22.62 -13.45
C SER A 553 -36.92 22.31 -11.96
N VAL A 554 -36.93 23.34 -11.12
CA VAL A 554 -36.93 23.26 -9.65
C VAL A 554 -37.95 22.21 -9.18
N PRO A 555 -37.52 21.02 -8.70
CA PRO A 555 -38.42 20.08 -8.11
C PRO A 555 -38.72 20.62 -6.72
N THR A 556 -39.82 21.35 -6.59
CA THR A 556 -40.41 21.52 -5.26
C THR A 556 -40.64 20.15 -4.65
N TYR A 557 -40.59 20.01 -3.32
CA TYR A 557 -40.92 18.76 -2.62
C TYR A 557 -42.26 18.16 -3.10
N LYS A 558 -43.20 19.01 -3.53
CA LYS A 558 -44.45 18.64 -4.19
C LYS A 558 -44.27 17.98 -5.57
N LEU A 559 -43.34 18.43 -6.40
CA LEU A 559 -43.02 17.82 -7.71
C LEU A 559 -42.34 16.47 -7.55
N LEU A 560 -41.40 16.33 -6.61
CA LEU A 560 -40.74 15.05 -6.28
C LEU A 560 -41.71 14.00 -5.74
N LEU A 561 -42.74 14.41 -4.99
CA LEU A 561 -43.81 13.51 -4.53
C LEU A 561 -44.92 13.29 -5.58
N ALA A 562 -45.07 14.19 -6.56
CA ALA A 562 -46.11 14.13 -7.59
C ALA A 562 -45.68 13.36 -8.85
N SER A 563 -44.37 13.18 -9.09
CA SER A 563 -43.88 12.26 -10.13
C SER A 563 -44.18 10.82 -9.68
N GLN A 564 -45.36 10.29 -10.01
CA GLN A 564 -45.76 8.95 -9.58
C GLN A 564 -45.09 7.81 -10.36
N GLU A 565 -44.20 8.12 -11.33
CA GLU A 565 -43.55 7.14 -12.20
C GLU A 565 -42.10 7.58 -12.53
N GLY A 566 -41.14 6.63 -12.51
CA GLY A 566 -39.72 6.82 -12.92
C GLY A 566 -38.67 6.49 -11.85
N GLY A 567 -37.42 6.25 -12.26
CA GLY A 567 -36.32 5.86 -11.36
C GLY A 567 -36.02 6.90 -10.27
N ILE A 568 -36.13 8.19 -10.57
CA ILE A 568 -35.93 9.29 -9.59
C ILE A 568 -36.93 9.25 -8.44
N TYR A 569 -38.20 8.90 -8.70
CA TYR A 569 -39.20 8.75 -7.65
C TYR A 569 -38.89 7.55 -6.75
N ASP A 570 -38.48 6.43 -7.33
CA ASP A 570 -38.06 5.26 -6.57
C ASP A 570 -36.78 5.53 -5.75
N ILE A 571 -35.82 6.27 -6.29
CA ILE A 571 -34.66 6.77 -5.54
C ILE A 571 -35.14 7.58 -4.33
N CYS A 572 -36.00 8.58 -4.52
CA CYS A 572 -36.48 9.46 -3.44
C CYS A 572 -37.39 8.75 -2.43
N ARG A 573 -38.13 7.71 -2.85
CA ARG A 573 -38.99 6.91 -1.96
C ARG A 573 -38.19 5.92 -1.12
N ASN A 574 -37.13 5.34 -1.68
CA ASN A 574 -36.31 4.33 -1.03
C ASN A 574 -35.16 4.95 -0.19
N SER A 575 -34.78 6.21 -0.45
CA SER A 575 -33.71 6.94 0.24
C SER A 575 -34.24 7.76 1.44
N MET A 576 -34.09 7.21 2.64
CA MET A 576 -34.32 7.86 3.94
C MET A 576 -35.64 8.63 4.20
N ASN A 577 -35.80 9.10 5.44
CA ASN A 577 -37.04 9.62 6.03
C ASN A 577 -37.46 10.97 5.41
N GLN A 578 -38.76 11.20 5.19
CA GLN A 578 -39.32 12.42 4.56
C GLN A 578 -38.74 13.76 5.08
N SER A 579 -38.35 13.78 6.35
CA SER A 579 -37.70 14.92 7.02
C SER A 579 -36.39 15.37 6.33
N GLY A 580 -35.52 14.44 5.92
CA GLY A 580 -34.22 14.77 5.29
C GLY A 580 -34.38 15.40 3.91
N ILE A 581 -35.31 14.87 3.11
CA ILE A 581 -35.64 15.42 1.79
C ILE A 581 -36.28 16.81 1.93
N SER A 582 -37.16 17.02 2.92
CA SER A 582 -37.76 18.34 3.16
C SER A 582 -36.72 19.41 3.54
N LYS A 583 -35.68 19.00 4.29
CA LYS A 583 -34.54 19.85 4.67
C LYS A 583 -33.69 20.24 3.45
N LEU A 584 -33.42 19.29 2.56
CA LEU A 584 -32.68 19.49 1.31
C LEU A 584 -33.37 20.51 0.39
N VAL A 585 -34.68 20.35 0.18
CA VAL A 585 -35.46 21.25 -0.70
C VAL A 585 -35.43 22.69 -0.19
N ARG A 586 -35.61 22.89 1.13
CA ARG A 586 -35.51 24.24 1.74
C ARG A 586 -34.13 24.88 1.56
N ALA A 587 -33.07 24.08 1.70
CA ALA A 587 -31.70 24.55 1.54
C ALA A 587 -31.40 24.95 0.08
N ARG A 588 -31.90 24.21 -0.92
CA ARG A 588 -31.75 24.56 -2.34
C ARG A 588 -32.51 25.83 -2.72
N ASP A 589 -33.72 25.99 -2.22
CA ASP A 589 -34.61 27.12 -2.60
C ASP A 589 -34.23 28.43 -1.89
N ASN A 590 -33.14 28.46 -1.11
CA ASN A 590 -32.71 29.61 -0.29
C ASN A 590 -33.79 30.16 0.65
N GLU A 591 -34.83 29.38 0.97
CA GLU A 591 -35.84 29.76 1.96
C GLU A 591 -35.26 29.62 3.38
N GLY A 592 -34.51 30.65 3.83
CA GLY A 592 -34.02 30.77 5.20
C GLY A 592 -32.51 30.61 5.44
N LEU A 593 -31.69 30.58 4.38
CA LEU A 593 -30.22 30.64 4.51
C LEU A 593 -29.77 32.12 4.55
N GLU A 594 -29.38 32.63 5.72
CA GLU A 594 -28.73 33.96 5.81
C GLU A 594 -27.25 33.84 5.39
N ALA A 595 -26.99 33.96 4.09
CA ALA A 595 -25.65 33.78 3.51
C ALA A 595 -24.60 34.80 4.00
N ASP A 596 -25.02 36.04 4.28
CA ASP A 596 -24.08 37.11 4.67
C ASP A 596 -23.68 37.06 6.16
N ALA A 597 -24.47 36.41 7.01
CA ALA A 597 -24.11 36.18 8.41
C ALA A 597 -23.12 35.00 8.57
N PHE A 598 -23.15 34.06 7.63
CA PHE A 598 -22.41 32.81 7.66
C PHE A 598 -20.90 32.99 7.50
N GLU A 599 -20.46 33.79 6.53
CA GLU A 599 -19.03 33.97 6.25
C GLU A 599 -18.30 34.68 7.40
N GLU A 600 -18.99 35.62 8.05
CA GLU A 600 -18.44 36.42 9.14
C GLU A 600 -18.43 35.65 10.48
N GLU A 601 -19.46 34.83 10.74
CA GLU A 601 -19.54 34.00 11.94
C GLU A 601 -18.54 32.83 11.90
N VAL A 602 -18.37 32.18 10.74
CA VAL A 602 -17.34 31.14 10.54
C VAL A 602 -15.94 31.73 10.73
N LYS A 603 -15.64 32.89 10.12
CA LYS A 603 -14.35 33.60 10.33
C LYS A 603 -14.12 33.95 11.79
N GLN A 604 -15.15 34.37 12.53
CA GLN A 604 -15.04 34.70 13.96
C GLN A 604 -14.84 33.47 14.84
N GLN A 605 -15.55 32.37 14.56
CA GLN A 605 -15.43 31.10 15.29
C GLN A 605 -14.03 30.48 15.09
N THR A 606 -13.54 30.44 13.84
CA THR A 606 -12.19 29.96 13.51
C THR A 606 -11.12 30.78 14.24
N LYS A 607 -11.27 32.11 14.26
CA LYS A 607 -10.37 33.01 14.99
C LYS A 607 -10.39 32.75 16.51
N LEU A 608 -11.56 32.56 17.10
CA LEU A 608 -11.70 32.28 18.54
C LEU A 608 -11.06 30.94 18.94
N ARG A 609 -11.19 29.92 18.07
CA ARG A 609 -10.59 28.60 18.26
C ARG A 609 -9.07 28.67 18.20
N TYR A 610 -8.53 29.46 17.26
CA TYR A 610 -7.10 29.71 17.11
C TYR A 610 -6.52 30.44 18.33
N GLU A 611 -7.21 31.45 18.84
CA GLU A 611 -6.82 32.16 20.06
C GLU A 611 -6.85 31.25 21.31
N LYS A 612 -7.82 30.34 21.39
CA LYS A 612 -7.93 29.38 22.48
C LYS A 612 -6.81 28.34 22.43
N MET A 613 -6.53 27.75 21.27
CA MET A 613 -5.41 26.81 21.08
C MET A 613 -4.06 27.48 21.34
N ARG A 614 -3.85 28.71 20.86
CA ARG A 614 -2.63 29.48 21.13
C ARG A 614 -2.44 29.80 22.61
N ARG A 615 -3.52 29.96 23.39
CA ARG A 615 -3.45 30.15 24.85
C ARG A 615 -3.15 28.86 25.60
N GLU A 616 -3.49 27.70 25.05
CA GLU A 616 -3.17 26.40 25.66
C GLU A 616 -1.74 25.96 25.31
N ILE A 617 -1.28 26.24 24.09
CA ILE A 617 0.10 25.95 23.66
C ILE A 617 1.14 26.82 24.40
N ASN A 618 0.80 28.04 24.80
CA ASN A 618 1.71 28.93 25.57
C ASN A 618 1.62 28.73 27.09
N LYS A 619 0.95 27.67 27.57
CA LYS A 619 0.84 27.34 29.00
C LYS A 619 1.79 26.23 29.46
N ASP A 620 2.50 25.61 28.54
CA ASP A 620 3.68 24.76 28.76
C ASP A 620 4.94 25.50 28.29
#